data_AF-R6FIJ8-F1
#
_entry.id   AF-R6FIJ8-F1
#
_cell.length_a   1.000
_cell.length_b   1.000
_cell.length_c   1.000
_cell.angle_alpha   90.00
_cell.angle_beta   90.00
_cell.angle_gamma   90.00
#
_symmetry.space_group_name_H-M   'P 1'
#
loop_
_entity.id
_entity.type
_entity.pdbx_description
1 polymer ?
#
loop_
_entity_poly.entity_id
_entity_poly.type
_entity_poly.pdbx_seq_one_letter_code
_entity_poly.pdbx_strand_id
1 'polypeptide(L)'
;MLRNQIDKIRLLFHKDRKSYLCFYKILGFYPRNIQIYQQALLHKSTSLRSEKGRPLNNERLEFLGDAILDAIVGDIVYRHFEGKREGFLTNTRSKIVQRETLNKLAVDIGLDKLVKSSTRSSSHNSYMYGNAFEAFIGAIYIDQGYDRCKQFMEKKIFKSYIDLDKMSRKEVNFKSKLIEWSQKNKLEVSFELIEQLLDKDYNPMFHTEVRILGLSAGKGTGYSKKESQQNAAQMALKKLKSDPQFMESLEALKAQATAAAAQAAEESQATEAEPAQADSTAPASEPLAVIETEITVEAEIDASAPETTDNLLTESSDDTSASKA
;
A
#
# COMPACT_ATOMS: atom_id res chain seq x y z
N MET A 1 -9.68 -13.87 -33.40
CA MET A 1 -10.60 -15.03 -33.39
C MET A 1 -9.95 -16.31 -33.91
N LEU A 2 -9.18 -16.27 -35.01
CA LEU A 2 -8.47 -17.43 -35.58
C LEU A 2 -7.57 -18.19 -34.57
N ARG A 3 -6.80 -17.47 -33.74
CA ARG A 3 -5.92 -18.07 -32.72
C ARG A 3 -6.66 -18.97 -31.72
N ASN A 4 -7.81 -18.52 -31.20
CA ASN A 4 -8.61 -19.31 -30.26
C ASN A 4 -9.20 -20.58 -30.92
N GLN A 5 -9.46 -20.57 -32.23
CA GLN A 5 -9.95 -21.76 -32.93
C GLN A 5 -8.84 -22.81 -33.09
N ILE A 6 -7.61 -22.39 -33.41
CA ILE A 6 -6.43 -23.26 -33.50
C ILE A 6 -6.13 -23.88 -32.12
N ASP A 7 -6.12 -23.06 -31.07
CA ASP A 7 -5.85 -23.54 -29.70
C ASP A 7 -6.98 -24.48 -29.21
N LYS A 8 -8.24 -24.21 -29.57
CA LYS A 8 -9.37 -25.09 -29.26
C LYS A 8 -9.20 -26.48 -29.87
N ILE A 9 -8.72 -26.55 -31.12
CA ILE A 9 -8.45 -27.83 -31.80
C ILE A 9 -7.27 -28.54 -31.13
N ARG A 10 -6.17 -27.82 -30.86
CA ARG A 10 -4.99 -28.35 -30.15
C ARG A 10 -5.36 -28.96 -28.79
N LEU A 11 -6.30 -28.36 -28.07
CA LEU A 11 -6.68 -28.75 -26.71
C LEU A 11 -7.73 -29.86 -26.62
N LEU A 12 -8.30 -30.33 -27.74
CA LEU A 12 -9.30 -31.41 -27.73
C LEU A 12 -8.76 -32.71 -27.11
N PHE A 13 -7.45 -32.97 -27.25
CA PHE A 13 -6.78 -34.18 -26.82
C PHE A 13 -5.81 -33.98 -25.64
N HIS A 14 -5.78 -32.79 -25.04
CA HIS A 14 -4.84 -32.50 -23.94
C HIS A 14 -5.38 -33.02 -22.59
N LYS A 15 -4.53 -33.66 -21.78
CA LYS A 15 -4.89 -34.23 -20.47
C LYS A 15 -5.54 -33.21 -19.52
N ASP A 16 -5.05 -31.97 -19.55
CA ASP A 16 -5.55 -30.85 -18.73
C ASP A 16 -6.70 -30.03 -19.34
N ARG A 17 -7.43 -30.57 -20.34
CA ARG A 17 -8.49 -29.83 -21.07
C ARG A 17 -9.49 -29.10 -20.17
N LYS A 18 -9.88 -29.70 -19.03
CA LYS A 18 -10.79 -29.07 -18.06
C LYS A 18 -10.21 -27.79 -17.46
N SER A 19 -8.94 -27.80 -17.09
CA SER A 19 -8.23 -26.65 -16.53
C SER A 19 -8.09 -25.53 -17.56
N TYR A 20 -7.75 -25.86 -18.81
CA TYR A 20 -7.73 -24.89 -19.91
C TYR A 20 -9.09 -24.24 -20.15
N LEU A 21 -10.18 -25.01 -20.11
CA LEU A 21 -11.54 -24.49 -20.25
C LEU A 21 -11.93 -23.58 -19.09
N CYS A 22 -11.50 -23.89 -17.87
CA CYS A 22 -11.72 -23.05 -16.70
C CYS A 22 -11.04 -21.68 -16.88
N PHE A 23 -9.75 -21.67 -17.21
CA PHE A 23 -9.04 -20.42 -17.48
C PHE A 23 -9.60 -19.66 -18.68
N TYR A 24 -10.03 -20.34 -19.74
CA TYR A 24 -10.66 -19.69 -20.88
C TYR A 24 -11.93 -18.91 -20.50
N LYS A 25 -12.74 -19.42 -19.57
CA LYS A 25 -13.94 -18.71 -19.11
C LYS A 25 -13.60 -17.39 -18.42
N ILE A 26 -12.49 -17.37 -17.66
CA ILE A 26 -12.01 -16.18 -16.94
C ILE A 26 -11.31 -15.22 -17.92
N LEU A 27 -10.32 -15.72 -18.67
CA LEU A 27 -9.44 -14.94 -19.54
C LEU A 27 -10.11 -14.49 -20.85
N GLY A 28 -11.02 -15.30 -21.41
CA GLY A 28 -11.51 -15.14 -22.78
C GLY A 28 -10.53 -15.59 -23.87
N PHE A 29 -9.39 -16.19 -23.49
CA PHE A 29 -8.40 -16.79 -24.38
C PHE A 29 -7.75 -18.00 -23.71
N TYR A 30 -7.10 -18.85 -24.50
CA TYR A 30 -6.41 -20.05 -23.98
C TYR A 30 -4.98 -19.70 -23.54
N PRO A 31 -4.57 -20.10 -22.32
CA PRO A 31 -3.16 -20.12 -21.94
C PRO A 31 -2.27 -20.85 -22.95
N ARG A 32 -1.03 -20.40 -23.19
CA ARG A 32 -0.01 -21.21 -23.88
C ARG A 32 0.69 -22.16 -22.91
N ASN A 33 1.02 -21.67 -21.72
CA ASN A 33 1.60 -22.46 -20.63
C ASN A 33 0.70 -22.40 -19.39
N ILE A 34 -0.14 -23.42 -19.21
CA ILE A 34 -1.07 -23.51 -18.08
C ILE A 34 -0.39 -23.56 -16.71
N GLN A 35 0.85 -24.04 -16.63
CA GLN A 35 1.55 -24.20 -15.36
C GLN A 35 1.79 -22.86 -14.66
N ILE A 36 2.03 -21.79 -15.43
CA ILE A 36 2.26 -20.44 -14.89
C ILE A 36 0.96 -19.91 -14.25
N TYR A 37 -0.19 -20.16 -14.88
CA TYR A 37 -1.50 -19.80 -14.33
C TYR A 37 -1.88 -20.63 -13.11
N GLN A 38 -1.51 -21.91 -13.08
CA GLN A 38 -1.68 -22.74 -11.90
C GLN A 38 -0.80 -22.25 -10.75
N GLN A 39 0.45 -21.84 -11.03
CA GLN A 39 1.35 -21.27 -10.04
C GLN A 39 0.82 -19.95 -9.47
N ALA A 40 0.23 -19.08 -10.29
CA ALA A 40 -0.38 -17.82 -9.81
C ALA A 40 -1.47 -18.03 -8.74
N LEU A 41 -2.09 -19.21 -8.71
CA LEU A 41 -3.14 -19.60 -7.76
C LEU A 41 -2.60 -20.33 -6.52
N LEU A 42 -1.29 -20.54 -6.41
CA LEU A 42 -0.68 -21.18 -5.25
C LEU A 42 -0.28 -20.13 -4.22
N HIS A 43 -1.04 -20.02 -3.14
CA HIS A 43 -0.67 -19.16 -2.04
C HIS A 43 0.60 -19.67 -1.35
N LYS A 44 1.41 -18.78 -0.78
CA LYS A 44 2.66 -19.14 -0.08
C LYS A 44 2.49 -20.18 1.03
N SER A 45 1.29 -20.33 1.59
CA SER A 45 1.02 -21.33 2.63
C SER A 45 1.02 -22.78 2.13
N THR A 46 0.87 -23.06 0.83
CA THR A 46 0.74 -24.45 0.33
C THR A 46 2.01 -25.31 0.53
N SER A 47 3.16 -24.73 0.91
CA SER A 47 4.43 -25.44 1.19
C SER A 47 4.93 -26.35 0.06
N LEU A 48 4.44 -26.16 -1.18
CA LEU A 48 4.88 -26.93 -2.35
C LEU A 48 6.29 -26.50 -2.76
N ARG A 49 7.08 -27.47 -3.22
CA ARG A 49 8.43 -27.25 -3.72
C ARG A 49 8.61 -27.90 -5.07
N SER A 50 9.43 -27.28 -5.91
CA SER A 50 9.87 -27.83 -7.19
C SER A 50 10.85 -28.99 -6.98
N GLU A 51 11.15 -29.72 -8.05
CA GLU A 51 12.18 -30.78 -8.07
C GLU A 51 13.55 -30.26 -7.60
N LYS A 52 13.83 -28.96 -7.78
CA LYS A 52 15.06 -28.29 -7.33
C LYS A 52 14.95 -27.71 -5.92
N GLY A 53 13.93 -28.09 -5.14
CA GLY A 53 13.71 -27.64 -3.77
C GLY A 53 13.22 -26.19 -3.61
N ARG A 54 13.05 -25.44 -4.70
CA ARG A 54 12.56 -24.04 -4.64
C ARG A 54 11.07 -23.97 -4.30
N PRO A 55 10.61 -23.01 -3.48
CA PRO A 55 9.19 -22.80 -3.21
C PRO A 55 8.38 -22.61 -4.51
N LEU A 56 7.24 -23.29 -4.61
CA LEU A 56 6.26 -23.11 -5.67
C LEU A 56 5.05 -22.36 -5.13
N ASN A 57 5.16 -21.03 -5.17
CA ASN A 57 4.10 -20.11 -4.79
C ASN A 57 3.98 -18.96 -5.81
N ASN A 58 3.02 -18.08 -5.56
CA ASN A 58 2.66 -16.97 -6.43
C ASN A 58 3.44 -15.67 -6.19
N GLU A 59 4.29 -15.57 -5.16
CA GLU A 59 4.90 -14.30 -4.72
C GLU A 59 5.75 -13.63 -5.81
N ARG A 60 6.50 -14.41 -6.60
CA ARG A 60 7.30 -13.85 -7.72
C ARG A 60 6.43 -13.34 -8.86
N LEU A 61 5.30 -14.00 -9.10
CA LEU A 61 4.34 -13.56 -10.11
C LEU A 61 3.55 -12.35 -9.63
N GLU A 62 3.23 -12.29 -8.33
CA GLU A 62 2.59 -11.15 -7.66
C GLU A 62 3.46 -9.90 -7.84
N PHE A 63 4.74 -9.98 -7.46
CA PHE A 63 5.70 -8.87 -7.61
C PHE A 63 5.74 -8.30 -9.04
N LEU A 64 5.85 -9.18 -10.04
CA LEU A 64 5.86 -8.74 -11.45
C LEU A 64 4.48 -8.22 -11.88
N GLY A 65 3.43 -8.90 -11.45
CA GLY A 65 2.05 -8.59 -11.79
C GLY A 65 1.59 -7.24 -11.29
N ASP A 66 2.01 -6.85 -10.08
CA ASP A 66 1.76 -5.53 -9.48
C ASP A 66 2.29 -4.40 -10.37
N ALA A 67 3.58 -4.45 -10.73
CA ALA A 67 4.18 -3.44 -11.61
C ALA A 67 3.50 -3.35 -12.99
N ILE A 68 3.13 -4.49 -13.58
CA ILE A 68 2.42 -4.53 -14.86
C ILE A 68 0.99 -4.00 -14.73
N LEU A 69 0.30 -4.36 -13.65
CA LEU A 69 -1.05 -3.90 -13.36
C LEU A 69 -1.07 -2.38 -13.17
N ASP A 70 -0.12 -1.83 -12.41
CA ASP A 70 0.02 -0.39 -12.19
C ASP A 70 0.25 0.38 -13.48
N ALA A 71 1.10 -0.14 -14.36
CA ALA A 71 1.34 0.45 -15.68
C ALA A 71 0.08 0.45 -16.55
N ILE A 72 -0.66 -0.68 -16.59
CA ILE A 72 -1.89 -0.79 -17.39
C ILE A 72 -3.00 0.10 -16.84
N VAL A 73 -3.21 0.11 -15.52
CA VAL A 73 -4.25 0.94 -14.90
C VAL A 73 -3.89 2.42 -15.05
N GLY A 74 -2.62 2.79 -14.88
CA GLY A 74 -2.14 4.14 -15.15
C GLY A 74 -2.43 4.59 -16.58
N ASP A 75 -2.15 3.74 -17.56
CA ASP A 75 -2.43 4.00 -18.97
C ASP A 75 -3.94 4.18 -19.24
N ILE A 76 -4.79 3.33 -18.68
CA ILE A 76 -6.25 3.43 -18.83
C ILE A 76 -6.79 4.72 -18.18
N VAL A 77 -6.36 5.03 -16.96
CA VAL A 77 -6.80 6.21 -16.20
C VAL A 77 -6.34 7.50 -16.90
N TYR A 78 -5.10 7.55 -17.39
CA TYR A 78 -4.55 8.70 -18.12
C TYR A 78 -5.36 9.01 -19.38
N ARG A 79 -5.67 7.98 -20.19
CA ARG A 79 -6.46 8.16 -21.43
C ARG A 79 -7.92 8.49 -21.16
N HIS A 80 -8.52 7.94 -20.10
CA HIS A 80 -9.94 8.14 -19.82
C HIS A 80 -10.25 9.54 -19.25
N PHE A 81 -9.34 10.09 -18.43
CA PHE A 81 -9.53 11.36 -17.75
C PHE A 81 -8.63 12.47 -18.32
N GLU A 82 -8.82 12.77 -19.60
CA GLU A 82 -8.09 13.84 -20.29
C GLU A 82 -8.22 15.19 -19.54
N GLY A 83 -7.10 15.90 -19.40
CA GLY A 83 -7.04 17.21 -18.75
C GLY A 83 -7.13 17.19 -17.21
N LYS A 84 -7.21 16.02 -16.55
CA LYS A 84 -7.08 15.94 -15.08
C LYS A 84 -5.62 16.00 -14.63
N ARG A 85 -5.39 16.65 -13.49
CA ARG A 85 -4.08 16.80 -12.86
C ARG A 85 -3.54 15.48 -12.29
N GLU A 86 -2.22 15.36 -12.20
CA GLU A 86 -1.48 14.17 -11.74
C GLU A 86 -2.07 13.59 -10.44
N GLY A 87 -2.24 14.39 -9.39
CA GLY A 87 -2.74 13.88 -8.11
C GLY A 87 -4.15 13.24 -8.19
N PHE A 88 -5.01 13.68 -9.12
CA PHE A 88 -6.30 13.02 -9.36
C PHE A 88 -6.11 11.66 -10.05
N LEU A 89 -5.21 11.58 -11.03
CA LEU A 89 -4.89 10.35 -11.75
C LEU A 89 -4.25 9.31 -10.81
N THR A 90 -3.25 9.73 -10.03
CA THR A 90 -2.58 8.90 -9.03
C THR A 90 -3.58 8.40 -7.99
N ASN A 91 -4.46 9.27 -7.47
CA ASN A 91 -5.49 8.87 -6.52
C ASN A 91 -6.50 7.87 -7.12
N THR A 92 -6.88 8.04 -8.39
CA THR A 92 -7.81 7.13 -9.07
C THR A 92 -7.16 5.79 -9.36
N ARG A 93 -5.90 5.77 -9.83
CA ARG A 93 -5.11 4.54 -10.01
C ARG A 93 -5.03 3.78 -8.69
N SER A 94 -4.59 4.43 -7.61
CA SER A 94 -4.47 3.80 -6.28
C SER A 94 -5.77 3.18 -5.80
N LYS A 95 -6.94 3.78 -6.08
CA LYS A 95 -8.24 3.18 -5.72
C LYS A 95 -8.56 1.91 -6.50
N ILE A 96 -8.09 1.79 -7.74
CA ILE A 96 -8.35 0.63 -8.59
C ILE A 96 -7.44 -0.52 -8.19
N VAL A 97 -6.15 -0.23 -7.96
CA VAL A 97 -5.14 -1.23 -7.58
C VAL A 97 -5.10 -1.49 -6.07
N GLN A 98 -5.90 -0.80 -5.25
CA GLN A 98 -5.94 -1.09 -3.83
C GLN A 98 -6.45 -2.50 -3.58
N ARG A 99 -5.90 -3.09 -2.52
CA ARG A 99 -6.13 -4.47 -2.11
C ARG A 99 -7.62 -4.83 -2.02
N GLU A 100 -8.46 -3.97 -1.44
CA GLU A 100 -9.89 -4.24 -1.29
C GLU A 100 -10.59 -4.38 -2.64
N THR A 101 -10.16 -3.57 -3.62
CA THR A 101 -10.71 -3.62 -4.97
C THR A 101 -10.21 -4.86 -5.71
N LEU A 102 -8.92 -5.17 -5.62
CA LEU A 102 -8.36 -6.37 -6.27
C LEU A 102 -8.91 -7.67 -5.71
N ASN A 103 -9.11 -7.78 -4.39
CA ASN A 103 -9.78 -8.94 -3.80
C ASN A 103 -11.22 -9.10 -4.32
N LYS A 104 -11.98 -8.00 -4.36
CA LYS A 104 -13.34 -8.04 -4.89
C LYS A 104 -13.33 -8.50 -6.35
N LEU A 105 -12.45 -7.93 -7.18
CA LEU A 105 -12.32 -8.33 -8.57
C LEU A 105 -11.97 -9.80 -8.70
N ALA A 106 -11.04 -10.31 -7.89
CA ALA A 106 -10.66 -11.72 -7.89
C ALA A 106 -11.85 -12.65 -7.61
N VAL A 107 -12.69 -12.30 -6.62
CA VAL A 107 -13.92 -13.04 -6.31
C VAL A 107 -14.94 -12.93 -7.47
N ASP A 108 -15.14 -11.73 -8.00
CA ASP A 108 -16.11 -11.45 -9.07
C ASP A 108 -15.78 -12.20 -10.37
N ILE A 109 -14.49 -12.44 -10.66
CA ILE A 109 -14.04 -13.27 -11.79
C ILE A 109 -13.88 -14.75 -11.45
N GLY A 110 -14.12 -15.15 -10.20
CA GLY A 110 -14.10 -16.53 -9.73
C GLY A 110 -12.72 -17.13 -9.46
N LEU A 111 -11.69 -16.31 -9.25
CA LEU A 111 -10.35 -16.79 -8.86
C LEU A 111 -10.35 -17.38 -7.44
N ASP A 112 -11.19 -16.86 -6.54
CA ASP A 112 -11.35 -17.34 -5.16
C ASP A 112 -11.56 -18.85 -5.06
N LYS A 113 -12.31 -19.42 -6.01
CA LYS A 113 -12.61 -20.86 -6.10
C LYS A 113 -11.44 -21.70 -6.60
N LEU A 114 -10.41 -21.07 -7.15
CA LEU A 114 -9.26 -21.73 -7.77
C LEU A 114 -7.98 -21.58 -6.94
N VAL A 115 -7.91 -20.58 -6.07
CA VAL A 115 -6.76 -20.38 -5.17
C VAL A 115 -6.63 -21.57 -4.22
N LYS A 116 -5.41 -22.09 -4.10
CA LYS A 116 -5.06 -23.17 -3.18
C LYS A 116 -4.28 -22.60 -2.00
N SER A 117 -4.77 -22.83 -0.78
CA SER A 117 -4.12 -22.46 0.47
C SER A 117 -4.21 -23.61 1.48
N SER A 118 -3.21 -23.75 2.35
CA SER A 118 -3.20 -24.73 3.45
C SER A 118 -3.79 -24.17 4.76
N THR A 119 -3.96 -22.85 4.83
CA THR A 119 -4.54 -22.15 5.98
C THR A 119 -6.05 -22.35 5.98
N ARG A 120 -6.61 -22.86 7.10
CA ARG A 120 -8.06 -22.86 7.32
C ARG A 120 -8.54 -21.41 7.28
N SER A 121 -9.63 -21.17 6.55
CA SER A 121 -10.26 -19.88 6.34
C SER A 121 -10.61 -19.18 7.66
N SER A 122 -9.66 -18.46 8.23
CA SER A 122 -9.90 -17.41 9.21
C SER A 122 -9.94 -16.07 8.49
N SER A 123 -10.68 -15.13 9.07
CA SER A 123 -10.90 -13.72 8.73
C SER A 123 -9.68 -12.94 8.20
N HIS A 124 -8.44 -13.41 8.44
CA HIS A 124 -7.21 -12.82 7.93
C HIS A 124 -6.85 -13.17 6.47
N ASN A 125 -7.70 -13.93 5.76
CA ASN A 125 -7.56 -14.20 4.31
C ASN A 125 -7.96 -13.03 3.40
N SER A 126 -8.21 -11.84 3.96
CA SER A 126 -8.74 -10.68 3.22
C SER A 126 -7.81 -10.11 2.14
N TYR A 127 -6.60 -10.64 1.98
CA TYR A 127 -5.58 -10.17 1.01
C TYR A 127 -5.23 -11.23 -0.05
N MET A 128 -5.53 -12.50 0.22
CA MET A 128 -5.03 -13.63 -0.54
C MET A 128 -5.49 -13.60 -2.00
N TYR A 129 -6.73 -13.17 -2.24
CA TYR A 129 -7.29 -13.15 -3.58
C TYR A 129 -6.79 -11.97 -4.41
N GLY A 130 -6.51 -10.82 -3.78
CA GLY A 130 -5.86 -9.68 -4.41
C GLY A 130 -4.46 -10.03 -4.91
N ASN A 131 -3.65 -10.64 -4.03
CA ASN A 131 -2.32 -11.14 -4.40
C ASN A 131 -2.40 -12.19 -5.52
N ALA A 132 -3.38 -13.10 -5.47
CA ALA A 132 -3.61 -14.06 -6.55
C ALA A 132 -4.02 -13.38 -7.86
N PHE A 133 -4.78 -12.28 -7.82
CA PHE A 133 -5.13 -11.49 -8.99
C PHE A 133 -3.90 -10.83 -9.61
N GLU A 134 -3.05 -10.19 -8.82
CA GLU A 134 -1.77 -9.61 -9.27
C GLU A 134 -0.90 -10.71 -9.90
N ALA A 135 -0.72 -11.83 -9.22
CA ALA A 135 0.02 -12.97 -9.75
C ALA A 135 -0.59 -13.51 -11.06
N PHE A 136 -1.92 -13.45 -11.20
CA PHE A 136 -2.61 -13.85 -12.42
C PHE A 136 -2.32 -12.87 -13.57
N ILE A 137 -2.22 -11.57 -13.31
CA ILE A 137 -1.73 -10.58 -14.29
C ILE A 137 -0.28 -10.86 -14.67
N GLY A 138 0.58 -11.15 -13.69
CA GLY A 138 1.97 -11.58 -13.93
C GLY A 138 2.06 -12.82 -14.82
N ALA A 139 1.17 -13.80 -14.60
CA ALA A 139 1.09 -15.00 -15.44
C ALA A 139 0.67 -14.69 -16.89
N ILE A 140 -0.32 -13.83 -17.09
CA ILE A 140 -0.72 -13.39 -18.45
C ILE A 140 0.44 -12.68 -19.15
N TYR A 141 1.18 -11.84 -18.41
CA TYR A 141 2.29 -11.06 -18.96
C TYR A 141 3.41 -11.98 -19.45
N ILE A 142 3.83 -12.95 -18.64
CA ILE A 142 4.86 -13.91 -19.04
C ILE A 142 4.38 -14.81 -20.20
N ASP A 143 3.11 -15.22 -20.21
CA ASP A 143 2.59 -16.15 -21.22
C ASP A 143 2.30 -15.47 -22.58
N GLN A 144 1.84 -14.21 -22.57
CA GLN A 144 1.25 -13.56 -23.74
C GLN A 144 1.72 -12.12 -23.99
N GLY A 145 2.47 -11.52 -23.07
CA GLY A 145 2.98 -10.16 -23.17
C GLY A 145 1.99 -9.06 -22.75
N TYR A 146 2.51 -7.83 -22.69
CA TYR A 146 1.82 -6.64 -22.18
C TYR A 146 0.48 -6.36 -22.88
N ASP A 147 0.45 -6.39 -24.21
CA ASP A 147 -0.76 -6.07 -24.98
C ASP A 147 -1.94 -6.98 -24.63
N ARG A 148 -1.66 -8.24 -24.31
CA ARG A 148 -2.69 -9.20 -23.92
C ARG A 148 -3.18 -8.99 -22.50
N CYS A 149 -2.30 -8.62 -21.57
CA CYS A 149 -2.71 -8.14 -20.25
C CYS A 149 -3.62 -6.93 -20.38
N LYS A 150 -3.21 -5.93 -21.16
CA LYS A 150 -3.98 -4.70 -21.35
C LYS A 150 -5.36 -4.98 -21.94
N GLN A 151 -5.44 -5.79 -23.00
CA GLN A 151 -6.73 -6.18 -23.59
C GLN A 151 -7.63 -6.94 -22.60
N PHE A 152 -7.05 -7.81 -21.77
CA PHE A 152 -7.78 -8.49 -20.71
C PHE A 152 -8.34 -7.48 -19.70
N MET A 153 -7.51 -6.57 -19.21
CA MET A 153 -7.93 -5.52 -18.28
C MET A 153 -9.06 -4.66 -18.88
N GLU A 154 -8.89 -4.09 -20.08
CA GLU A 154 -9.89 -3.23 -20.70
C GLU A 154 -11.21 -3.95 -20.97
N LYS A 155 -11.17 -5.14 -21.59
CA LYS A 155 -12.37 -5.80 -22.12
C LYS A 155 -13.10 -6.67 -21.12
N LYS A 156 -12.39 -7.23 -20.12
CA LYS A 156 -12.97 -8.09 -19.10
C LYS A 156 -13.12 -7.36 -17.78
N ILE A 157 -12.06 -6.72 -17.29
CA ILE A 157 -12.07 -6.14 -15.95
C ILE A 157 -12.81 -4.81 -15.94
N PHE A 158 -12.34 -3.83 -16.71
CA PHE A 158 -12.93 -2.49 -16.72
C PHE A 158 -14.35 -2.50 -17.27
N LYS A 159 -14.58 -3.13 -18.42
CA LYS A 159 -15.93 -3.15 -19.02
C LYS A 159 -17.00 -3.80 -18.15
N SER A 160 -16.65 -4.80 -17.32
CA SER A 160 -17.65 -5.60 -16.59
C SER A 160 -17.71 -5.31 -15.09
N TYR A 161 -16.63 -4.82 -14.48
CA TYR A 161 -16.50 -4.75 -13.02
C TYR A 161 -16.07 -3.39 -12.48
N ILE A 162 -15.50 -2.49 -13.31
CA ILE A 162 -15.00 -1.20 -12.86
C ILE A 162 -15.65 -0.05 -13.62
N ASP A 163 -16.43 0.75 -12.90
CA ASP A 163 -16.88 2.05 -13.35
C ASP A 163 -15.84 3.12 -12.92
N LEU A 164 -15.10 3.65 -13.91
CA LEU A 164 -14.04 4.64 -13.69
C LEU A 164 -14.57 5.94 -13.08
N ASP A 165 -15.70 6.46 -13.58
CA ASP A 165 -16.31 7.69 -13.09
C ASP A 165 -16.73 7.54 -11.63
N LYS A 166 -17.34 6.41 -11.28
CA LYS A 166 -17.72 6.11 -9.90
C LYS A 166 -16.51 5.95 -8.99
N MET A 167 -15.46 5.27 -9.46
CA MET A 167 -14.23 5.10 -8.66
C MET A 167 -13.49 6.41 -8.43
N SER A 168 -13.46 7.31 -9.42
CA SER A 168 -12.82 8.61 -9.25
C SER A 168 -13.48 9.45 -8.14
N ARG A 169 -14.81 9.37 -7.99
CA ARG A 169 -15.60 10.09 -6.98
C ARG A 169 -15.53 9.47 -5.59
N LYS A 170 -15.18 8.18 -5.47
CA LYS A 170 -15.08 7.49 -4.18
C LYS A 170 -13.92 8.08 -3.38
N GLU A 171 -14.23 8.84 -2.34
CA GLU A 171 -13.21 9.45 -1.49
C GLU A 171 -12.71 8.43 -0.48
N VAL A 172 -11.42 8.07 -0.57
CA VAL A 172 -10.79 7.07 0.33
C VAL A 172 -9.62 7.66 1.11
N ASN A 173 -9.39 8.99 1.06
CA ASN A 173 -8.30 9.65 1.80
C ASN A 173 -8.75 10.88 2.65
N PHE A 174 -9.76 10.68 3.49
CA PHE A 174 -10.23 11.61 4.52
C PHE A 174 -9.15 12.06 5.50
N LYS A 175 -8.23 11.18 5.94
CA LYS A 175 -7.13 11.57 6.83
C LYS A 175 -6.24 12.63 6.20
N SER A 176 -5.74 12.41 4.98
CA SER A 176 -4.90 13.41 4.30
C SER A 176 -5.66 14.71 4.07
N LYS A 177 -6.93 14.66 3.66
CA LYS A 177 -7.73 15.87 3.47
C LYS A 177 -7.97 16.65 4.76
N LEU A 178 -8.16 15.96 5.87
CA LEU A 178 -8.31 16.61 7.17
C LEU A 178 -7.00 17.30 7.59
N ILE A 179 -5.86 16.66 7.34
CA ILE A 179 -4.53 17.25 7.60
C ILE A 179 -4.30 18.47 6.69
N GLU A 180 -4.61 18.37 5.40
CA GLU A 180 -4.52 19.51 4.45
C GLU A 180 -5.43 20.67 4.89
N TRP A 181 -6.66 20.38 5.33
CA TRP A 181 -7.59 21.38 5.87
C TRP A 181 -7.04 22.02 7.15
N SER A 182 -6.49 21.22 8.06
CA SER A 182 -5.87 21.65 9.30
C SER A 182 -4.70 22.60 9.07
N GLN A 183 -3.78 22.24 8.17
CA GLN A 183 -2.66 23.08 7.76
C GLN A 183 -3.12 24.40 7.14
N LYS A 184 -4.11 24.34 6.23
CA LYS A 184 -4.68 25.54 5.59
C LYS A 184 -5.30 26.50 6.61
N ASN A 185 -5.94 25.97 7.65
CA ASN A 185 -6.61 26.78 8.68
C ASN A 185 -5.72 27.11 9.89
N LYS A 186 -4.48 26.60 9.92
CA LYS A 186 -3.54 26.72 11.05
C LYS A 186 -4.16 26.19 12.36
N LEU A 187 -4.80 25.03 12.29
CA LEU A 187 -5.43 24.36 13.43
C LEU A 187 -4.71 23.05 13.70
N GLU A 188 -4.34 22.81 14.95
CA GLU A 188 -3.73 21.54 15.34
C GLU A 188 -4.75 20.39 15.33
N VAL A 189 -4.33 19.24 14.79
CA VAL A 189 -5.16 18.03 14.72
C VAL A 189 -4.39 16.83 15.26
N SER A 190 -4.98 16.15 16.24
CA SER A 190 -4.44 14.90 16.81
C SER A 190 -5.33 13.72 16.46
N PHE A 191 -4.71 12.54 16.33
CA PHE A 191 -5.38 11.25 16.16
C PHE A 191 -5.06 10.39 17.37
N GLU A 192 -6.04 10.20 18.25
CA GLU A 192 -5.87 9.51 19.52
C GLU A 192 -6.53 8.12 19.44
N LEU A 193 -5.75 7.06 19.71
CA LEU A 193 -6.30 5.71 19.83
C LEU A 193 -6.95 5.60 21.22
N ILE A 194 -8.29 5.55 21.26
CA ILE A 194 -9.04 5.47 22.52
C ILE A 194 -9.00 4.04 23.06
N GLU A 195 -9.30 3.06 22.20
CA GLU A 195 -9.41 1.68 22.62
C GLU A 195 -9.00 0.71 21.51
N GLN A 196 -8.54 -0.46 21.95
CA GLN A 196 -8.29 -1.62 21.11
C GLN A 196 -9.02 -2.81 21.72
N LEU A 197 -9.91 -3.42 20.93
CA LEU A 197 -10.79 -4.51 21.36
C LEU A 197 -10.65 -5.70 20.40
N LEU A 198 -11.19 -6.84 20.80
CA LEU A 198 -11.42 -7.97 19.90
C LEU A 198 -12.91 -8.03 19.56
N ASP A 199 -13.23 -8.27 18.29
CA ASP A 199 -14.61 -8.55 17.90
C ASP A 199 -15.02 -9.99 18.29
N LYS A 200 -16.25 -10.36 17.94
CA LYS A 200 -16.81 -11.69 18.25
C LYS A 200 -16.04 -12.85 17.60
N ASP A 201 -15.30 -12.56 16.53
CA ASP A 201 -14.50 -13.52 15.76
C ASP A 201 -13.01 -13.43 16.12
N TYR A 202 -12.67 -12.78 17.25
CA TYR A 202 -11.31 -12.57 17.75
C TYR A 202 -10.41 -11.74 16.81
N ASN A 203 -10.99 -10.88 15.98
CA ASN A 203 -10.24 -9.93 15.16
C ASN A 203 -9.93 -8.66 15.94
N PRO A 204 -8.73 -8.06 15.78
CA PRO A 204 -8.40 -6.79 16.40
C PRO A 204 -9.23 -5.66 15.78
N MET A 205 -9.91 -4.89 16.63
CA MET A 205 -10.61 -3.66 16.32
C MET A 205 -9.97 -2.48 17.04
N PHE A 206 -9.80 -1.38 16.32
CA PHE A 206 -9.21 -0.14 16.81
C PHE A 206 -10.26 0.97 16.78
N HIS A 207 -10.40 1.74 17.86
CA HIS A 207 -11.20 2.97 17.85
C HIS A 207 -10.30 4.18 18.00
N THR A 208 -10.45 5.13 17.08
CA THR A 208 -9.69 6.37 17.06
C THR A 208 -10.63 7.56 17.17
N GLU A 209 -10.21 8.55 17.94
CA GLU A 209 -10.81 9.89 17.96
C GLU A 209 -9.87 10.88 17.30
N VAL A 210 -10.45 11.75 16.48
CA VAL A 210 -9.80 12.94 15.96
C VAL A 210 -10.17 14.10 16.86
N ARG A 211 -9.16 14.84 17.32
CA ARG A 211 -9.37 16.11 18.01
C ARG A 211 -8.78 17.26 17.22
N ILE A 212 -9.48 18.40 17.21
CA ILE A 212 -9.03 19.65 16.58
C ILE A 212 -8.99 20.68 17.70
N LEU A 213 -7.80 21.25 17.99
CA LEU A 213 -7.57 22.08 19.18
C LEU A 213 -8.07 21.42 20.49
N GLY A 214 -7.85 20.11 20.65
CA GLY A 214 -8.32 19.35 21.80
C GLY A 214 -9.83 19.03 21.82
N LEU A 215 -10.64 19.60 20.92
CA LEU A 215 -12.07 19.27 20.83
C LEU A 215 -12.32 18.01 19.98
N SER A 216 -13.18 17.13 20.47
CA SER A 216 -13.63 15.93 19.74
C SER A 216 -14.34 16.32 18.42
N ALA A 217 -13.67 16.01 17.31
CA ALA A 217 -14.14 16.31 15.96
C ALA A 217 -14.81 15.09 15.31
N GLY A 218 -14.32 13.89 15.59
CA GLY A 218 -14.90 12.66 15.04
C GLY A 218 -14.32 11.40 15.66
N LYS A 219 -15.11 10.33 15.68
CA LYS A 219 -14.69 8.99 16.13
C LYS A 219 -14.87 7.99 15.00
N GLY A 220 -13.99 7.01 14.92
CA GLY A 220 -14.02 5.99 13.87
C GLY A 220 -13.41 4.67 14.33
N THR A 221 -13.97 3.59 13.80
CA THR A 221 -13.58 2.22 14.11
C THR A 221 -13.02 1.54 12.87
N GLY A 222 -12.13 0.58 13.03
CA GLY A 222 -11.56 -0.19 11.92
C GLY A 222 -10.79 -1.40 12.40
N TYR A 223 -10.55 -2.35 11.49
CA TYR A 223 -9.77 -3.57 11.76
C TYR A 223 -8.25 -3.32 11.68
N SER A 224 -7.85 -2.10 11.36
CA SER A 224 -6.47 -1.61 11.47
C SER A 224 -6.45 -0.18 12.01
N LYS A 225 -5.32 0.24 12.61
CA LYS A 225 -5.12 1.63 13.05
C LYS A 225 -5.28 2.64 11.91
N LYS A 226 -4.87 2.27 10.70
CA LYS A 226 -5.00 3.12 9.51
C LYS A 226 -6.47 3.31 9.13
N GLU A 227 -7.25 2.24 9.16
CA GLU A 227 -8.69 2.27 8.85
C GLU A 227 -9.49 3.04 9.92
N SER A 228 -9.21 2.83 11.20
CA SER A 228 -9.91 3.55 12.28
C SER A 228 -9.67 5.05 12.21
N GLN A 229 -8.42 5.47 11.99
CA GLN A 229 -8.05 6.87 11.76
C GLN A 229 -8.77 7.48 10.55
N GLN A 230 -8.92 6.70 9.50
CA GLN A 230 -9.54 7.14 8.26
C GLN A 230 -11.04 7.40 8.42
N ASN A 231 -11.73 6.49 9.11
CA ASN A 231 -13.15 6.63 9.42
C ASN A 231 -13.39 7.78 10.41
N ALA A 232 -12.48 7.97 11.38
CA ALA A 232 -12.56 9.09 12.32
C ALA A 232 -12.38 10.44 11.61
N ALA A 233 -11.45 10.53 10.65
CA ALA A 233 -11.25 11.71 9.82
C ALA A 233 -12.47 12.00 8.93
N GLN A 234 -13.14 10.96 8.41
CA GLN A 234 -14.37 11.14 7.64
C GLN A 234 -15.47 11.79 8.47
N MET A 235 -15.66 11.31 9.71
CA MET A 235 -16.63 11.86 10.65
C MET A 235 -16.29 13.31 11.01
N ALA A 236 -15.01 13.62 11.25
CA ALA A 236 -14.55 14.99 11.51
C ALA A 236 -14.81 15.93 10.32
N LEU A 237 -14.44 15.53 9.10
CA LEU A 237 -14.71 16.31 7.89
C LEU A 237 -16.21 16.52 7.64
N LYS A 238 -17.05 15.55 8.00
CA LYS A 238 -18.51 15.70 7.91
C LYS A 238 -18.99 16.73 8.94
N LYS A 239 -18.55 16.61 10.20
CA LYS A 239 -18.90 17.54 11.28
C LYS A 239 -18.52 18.98 10.93
N LEU A 240 -17.30 19.20 10.43
CA LEU A 240 -16.83 20.50 9.95
C LEU A 240 -17.72 21.13 8.86
N LYS A 241 -18.44 20.33 8.07
CA LYS A 241 -19.34 20.83 7.02
C LYS A 241 -20.78 21.01 7.48
N SER A 242 -21.24 20.19 8.41
CA SER A 242 -22.66 20.10 8.80
C SER A 242 -23.00 20.76 10.13
N ASP A 243 -22.01 21.07 10.96
CA ASP A 243 -22.21 21.59 12.32
C ASP A 243 -21.61 23.00 12.47
N PRO A 244 -22.43 24.06 12.31
CA PRO A 244 -21.98 25.44 12.48
C PRO A 244 -21.53 25.76 13.91
N GLN A 245 -22.14 25.16 14.93
CA GLN A 245 -21.79 25.42 16.33
C GLN A 245 -20.40 24.87 16.66
N PHE A 246 -20.05 23.72 16.08
CA PHE A 246 -18.71 23.18 16.19
C PHE A 246 -17.67 24.10 15.55
N MET A 247 -17.97 24.67 14.38
CA MET A 247 -17.09 25.64 13.72
C MET A 247 -16.90 26.90 14.55
N GLU A 248 -17.97 27.46 15.11
CA GLU A 248 -17.91 28.63 16.00
C GLU A 248 -17.04 28.34 17.25
N SER A 249 -17.18 27.15 17.83
CA SER A 249 -16.35 26.71 18.96
C SER A 249 -14.87 26.63 18.60
N LEU A 250 -14.55 26.16 17.38
CA LEU A 250 -13.17 26.12 16.88
C LEU A 250 -12.60 27.52 16.64
N GLU A 251 -13.40 28.44 16.11
CA GLU A 251 -13.00 29.84 15.92
C GLU A 251 -12.72 30.54 17.25
N ALA A 252 -13.58 30.33 18.25
CA ALA A 252 -13.37 30.86 19.60
C ALA A 252 -12.08 30.32 20.25
N LEU A 253 -11.83 29.02 20.17
CA LEU A 253 -10.60 28.41 20.70
C LEU A 253 -9.35 28.88 19.93
N LYS A 254 -9.46 29.06 18.61
CA LYS A 254 -8.37 29.60 17.81
C LYS A 254 -8.03 31.02 18.24
N ALA A 255 -9.04 31.87 18.47
CA ALA A 255 -8.84 33.23 18.95
C ALA A 255 -8.13 33.24 20.32
N GLN A 256 -8.55 32.37 21.24
CA GLN A 256 -7.92 32.22 22.57
C GLN A 256 -6.47 31.74 22.46
N ALA A 257 -6.19 30.71 21.64
CA ALA A 257 -4.83 30.20 21.43
C ALA A 257 -3.90 31.25 20.81
N THR A 258 -4.42 32.07 19.89
CA THR A 258 -3.64 33.16 19.27
C THR A 258 -3.34 34.28 20.26
N ALA A 259 -4.32 34.64 21.12
CA ALA A 259 -4.13 35.63 22.17
C ALA A 259 -3.13 35.16 23.24
N ALA A 260 -3.21 33.89 23.67
CA ALA A 260 -2.26 33.32 24.62
C ALA A 260 -0.83 33.26 24.06
N ALA A 261 -0.67 32.93 22.78
CA ALA A 261 0.64 32.94 22.12
C ALA A 261 1.23 34.36 22.00
N ALA A 262 0.39 35.37 21.78
CA ALA A 262 0.84 36.78 21.75
C ALA A 262 1.29 37.26 23.14
N GLN A 263 0.54 36.91 24.19
CA GLN A 263 0.90 37.25 25.58
C GLN A 263 2.20 36.58 26.02
N ALA A 264 2.41 35.31 25.68
CA ALA A 264 3.65 34.60 25.98
C ALA A 264 4.88 35.21 25.25
N ALA A 265 4.67 35.75 24.05
CA ALA A 265 5.72 36.44 23.29
C ALA A 265 6.07 37.82 23.90
N GLU A 266 5.09 38.55 24.43
CA GLU A 266 5.30 39.83 25.12
C GLU A 266 5.99 39.65 26.48
N GLU A 267 5.63 38.62 27.26
CA GLU A 267 6.31 38.31 28.53
C GLU A 267 7.77 37.89 28.35
N SER A 268 8.08 37.22 27.23
CA SER A 268 9.46 36.84 26.87
C SER A 268 10.31 38.03 26.42
N GLN A 269 9.71 39.12 25.94
CA GLN A 269 10.42 40.37 25.59
C GLN A 269 10.54 41.35 26.76
N ALA A 270 9.67 41.24 27.77
CA ALA A 270 9.71 42.10 28.97
C ALA A 270 10.79 41.68 29.99
N THR A 271 11.43 40.52 29.82
CA THR A 271 12.45 39.99 30.73
C THR A 271 13.91 40.34 30.35
N GLU A 272 14.13 41.05 29.24
CA GLU A 272 15.47 41.47 28.77
C GLU A 272 15.81 42.96 29.00
N ALA A 273 14.97 43.73 29.70
CA ALA A 273 15.18 45.17 29.89
C ALA A 273 15.36 45.60 31.36
N GLU A 274 16.52 45.32 31.95
CA GLU A 274 17.01 46.09 33.12
C GLU A 274 18.55 46.26 33.04
N PRO A 275 19.12 47.48 33.10
CA PRO A 275 20.55 47.70 32.94
C PRO A 275 21.34 47.57 34.25
N ALA A 276 22.56 47.08 34.08
CA ALA A 276 23.62 46.77 35.05
C ALA A 276 23.91 47.80 36.18
N GLN A 277 24.40 47.30 37.32
CA GLN A 277 25.61 47.81 37.98
C GLN A 277 26.35 46.70 38.78
N ALA A 278 27.68 46.72 38.63
CA ALA A 278 28.65 45.70 39.00
C ALA A 278 29.17 45.81 40.45
N ASP A 279 29.65 44.70 41.03
CA ASP A 279 31.06 44.62 41.45
C ASP A 279 31.59 43.17 41.65
N SER A 280 32.78 42.93 41.07
CA SER A 280 33.90 42.05 41.47
C SER A 280 33.65 40.87 42.43
N THR A 281 33.92 39.59 42.08
CA THR A 281 35.26 39.01 41.87
C THR A 281 35.23 37.70 41.03
N ALA A 282 36.13 37.58 40.04
CA ALA A 282 36.56 36.32 39.39
C ALA A 282 37.75 35.69 40.18
N PRO A 283 38.21 34.42 39.95
CA PRO A 283 38.74 33.94 38.66
C PRO A 283 38.30 32.49 38.29
N ALA A 284 37.97 32.22 37.02
CA ALA A 284 38.82 31.68 35.95
C ALA A 284 38.52 30.21 35.60
N SER A 285 37.91 30.00 34.43
CA SER A 285 38.50 29.21 33.32
C SER A 285 37.56 29.20 32.10
N GLU A 286 38.06 29.75 30.99
CA GLU A 286 37.54 29.72 29.62
C GLU A 286 38.09 28.48 28.86
N PRO A 287 37.70 28.17 27.60
CA PRO A 287 36.34 28.11 27.06
C PRO A 287 36.13 26.99 25.98
N LEU A 288 34.95 27.02 25.34
CA LEU A 288 34.61 26.63 23.94
C LEU A 288 34.51 25.14 23.55
N ALA A 289 33.28 24.65 23.34
CA ALA A 289 32.63 24.63 22.02
C ALA A 289 31.29 23.85 22.12
N VAL A 290 30.16 24.53 21.86
CA VAL A 290 28.83 23.91 21.78
C VAL A 290 28.52 23.66 20.31
N ILE A 291 28.22 22.39 20.02
CA ILE A 291 27.82 21.87 18.70
C ILE A 291 26.32 22.12 18.55
N GLU A 292 25.95 22.76 17.44
CA GLU A 292 24.60 22.79 16.90
C GLU A 292 24.19 21.37 16.47
N THR A 293 23.08 20.87 16.99
CA THR A 293 22.44 19.66 16.47
C THR A 293 21.21 20.03 15.65
N GLU A 294 21.42 20.11 14.34
CA GLU A 294 20.40 19.94 13.33
C GLU A 294 19.80 18.52 13.45
N ILE A 295 18.47 18.42 13.50
CA ILE A 295 17.77 17.15 13.37
C ILE A 295 17.45 16.96 11.89
N THR A 296 18.36 16.30 11.17
CA THR A 296 18.12 15.75 9.83
C THR A 296 17.28 14.49 9.92
N VAL A 297 16.27 14.41 9.05
CA VAL A 297 15.40 13.26 8.83
C VAL A 297 16.17 12.21 8.04
N GLU A 298 16.57 11.10 8.68
CA GLU A 298 17.13 9.96 7.96
C GLU A 298 16.03 9.12 7.31
N ALA A 299 16.18 8.92 6.01
CA ALA A 299 15.48 7.93 5.22
C ALA A 299 16.26 6.60 5.29
N GLU A 300 15.61 5.54 5.75
CA GLU A 300 16.16 4.19 5.65
C GLU A 300 16.18 3.73 4.18
N ILE A 301 17.39 3.52 3.66
CA ILE A 301 17.68 2.85 2.40
C ILE A 301 18.36 1.53 2.75
N ASP A 302 17.65 0.41 2.59
CA ASP A 302 18.21 -0.92 2.75
C ASP A 302 18.94 -1.32 1.45
N ALA A 303 20.27 -1.34 1.51
CA ALA A 303 21.13 -1.90 0.48
C ALA A 303 22.32 -2.60 1.14
N SER A 304 22.30 -3.92 1.19
CA SER A 304 23.48 -4.73 1.51
C SER A 304 23.73 -5.82 0.46
N ALA A 305 24.77 -5.57 -0.33
CA ALA A 305 25.65 -6.55 -0.99
C ALA A 305 26.85 -5.77 -1.56
N PRO A 306 27.98 -6.42 -1.89
CA PRO A 306 28.72 -7.45 -1.18
C PRO A 306 30.20 -7.02 -0.98
N GLU A 307 30.96 -7.64 -0.08
CA GLU A 307 32.43 -7.55 -0.14
C GLU A 307 33.10 -8.92 -0.03
N THR A 308 33.80 -9.22 -1.12
CA THR A 308 34.91 -10.15 -1.28
C THR A 308 36.15 -9.63 -0.58
N THR A 309 36.89 -10.50 0.10
CA THR A 309 38.35 -10.35 0.22
C THR A 309 39.02 -11.71 -0.02
N ASP A 310 39.87 -11.69 -1.03
CA ASP A 310 40.85 -12.70 -1.44
C ASP A 310 41.99 -12.82 -0.40
N ASN A 311 42.50 -14.05 -0.22
CA ASN A 311 43.92 -14.43 -0.01
C ASN A 311 43.99 -15.79 0.71
N LEU A 312 44.95 -16.68 0.49
CA LEU A 312 45.92 -16.95 -0.58
C LEU A 312 46.60 -18.28 -0.14
N LEU A 313 46.75 -19.22 -1.07
CA LEU A 313 47.75 -20.32 -1.15
C LEU A 313 48.13 -21.14 0.10
N THR A 314 47.96 -22.47 0.00
CA THR A 314 49.07 -23.42 0.05
C THR A 314 48.79 -24.67 -0.81
N GLU A 315 49.84 -25.09 -1.50
CA GLU A 315 49.96 -26.25 -2.39
C GLU A 315 49.94 -27.58 -1.64
N SER A 316 49.41 -28.64 -2.26
CA SER A 316 50.14 -29.91 -2.44
C SER A 316 49.42 -30.86 -3.43
N SER A 317 50.12 -31.07 -4.54
CA SER A 317 50.32 -32.30 -5.33
C SER A 317 49.63 -33.61 -4.90
N ASP A 318 48.97 -34.25 -5.87
CA ASP A 318 49.25 -35.62 -6.42
C ASP A 318 47.96 -36.16 -7.06
N ASP A 319 47.84 -36.14 -8.39
CA ASP A 319 48.29 -37.16 -9.34
C ASP A 319 47.49 -38.48 -9.23
N THR A 320 46.80 -38.84 -10.32
CA THR A 320 46.99 -40.07 -11.12
C THR A 320 45.66 -40.64 -11.67
N SER A 321 45.63 -40.82 -13.00
CA SER A 321 44.93 -41.86 -13.80
C SER A 321 43.39 -41.91 -13.79
N ALA A 322 42.67 -41.69 -14.89
CA ALA A 322 42.63 -42.44 -16.16
C ALA A 322 42.11 -43.90 -16.02
N SER A 323 40.89 -44.15 -16.49
CA SER A 323 40.40 -45.39 -17.14
C SER A 323 38.85 -45.32 -17.22
N LYS A 324 38.25 -45.07 -18.38
CA LYS A 324 37.77 -46.04 -19.39
C LYS A 324 36.60 -46.93 -18.93
N ALA A 325 35.61 -46.99 -19.83
CA ALA A 325 34.41 -47.83 -19.91
C ALA A 325 33.18 -47.32 -19.13
#